data_AF-A0A660ZM59-F1
#
_entry.id   AF-A0A660ZM59-F1
#
_cell.length_a   1.000
_cell.length_b   1.000
_cell.length_c   1.000
_cell.angle_alpha   90.00
_cell.angle_beta   90.00
_cell.angle_gamma   90.00
#
_symmetry.space_group_name_H-M   'P 1'
#
loop_
_entity.id
_entity.type
_entity.pdbx_description
1 polymer ?
#
loop_
_entity_poly.entity_id
_entity_poly.type
_entity_poly.pdbx_seq_one_letter_code
_entity_poly.pdbx_strand_id
1 'polypeptide(L)' 'FTGQIVIKNKRSKFLAGGDSGSLMVEDVSNNPRAVGLLFAGSSRTAIANPIGDVLSFLNASMVGN' A
#
# COMPACT_ATOMS: atom_id res chain seq x y z
N PHE A 1 -3.86 -0.46 -15.28
CA PHE A 1 -2.87 -0.64 -14.20
C PHE A 1 -1.97 -1.79 -14.62
N THR A 2 -0.66 -1.60 -14.58
CA THR A 2 0.30 -2.65 -14.92
C THR A 2 1.29 -2.72 -13.76
N GLY A 3 1.27 -3.83 -13.02
CA GLY A 3 2.10 -4.03 -11.83
C GLY A 3 1.60 -3.36 -10.54
N GLN A 4 0.54 -2.52 -10.57
CA GLN A 4 -0.04 -1.96 -9.35
C GLN A 4 -1.03 -2.92 -8.69
N ILE A 5 -1.09 -2.86 -7.37
CA ILE A 5 -2.14 -3.48 -6.58
C ILE A 5 -3.37 -2.58 -6.64
N VAL A 6 -4.51 -3.15 -7.05
CA VAL A 6 -5.78 -2.43 -7.16
C VAL A 6 -6.73 -2.95 -6.09
N ILE A 7 -7.12 -2.07 -5.17
CA ILE A 7 -7.99 -2.41 -4.04
C ILE A 7 -9.37 -1.80 -4.28
N LYS A 8 -10.42 -2.58 -3.99
CA LYS A 8 -11.79 -2.08 -3.95
C LYS A 8 -11.99 -1.21 -2.71
N ASN A 9 -12.14 0.09 -2.91
CA ASN A 9 -12.16 1.07 -1.84
C ASN A 9 -13.57 1.65 -1.61
N LYS A 10 -14.51 0.82 -1.14
CA LYS A 10 -15.92 1.22 -1.00
C LYS A 10 -16.08 2.36 0.01
N ARG A 11 -16.49 3.55 -0.47
CA ARG A 11 -16.71 4.74 0.36
C ARG A 11 -15.46 5.18 1.14
N SER A 12 -14.28 5.04 0.53
CA SER A 12 -13.00 5.45 1.13
C SER A 12 -12.69 4.76 2.47
N LYS A 13 -13.21 3.54 2.69
CA LYS A 13 -12.99 2.79 3.93
C LYS A 13 -11.59 2.22 4.09
N PHE A 14 -10.89 1.98 2.98
CA PHE A 14 -9.55 1.42 2.98
C PHE A 14 -8.48 2.52 2.83
N LEU A 15 -8.76 3.51 1.99
CA LEU A 15 -7.88 4.65 1.73
C LEU A 15 -8.74 5.91 1.57
N ALA A 16 -8.43 6.98 2.30
CA ALA A 16 -9.02 8.30 2.10
C ALA A 16 -7.99 9.28 1.52
N GLY A 17 -8.48 10.46 1.12
CA GLY A 17 -7.58 11.55 0.74
C GLY A 17 -6.75 11.96 1.95
N GLY A 18 -5.42 12.03 1.78
CA GLY A 18 -4.48 12.32 2.86
C GLY A 18 -3.67 11.09 3.33
N ASP A 19 -4.15 9.87 3.05
CA ASP A 19 -3.45 8.63 3.42
C ASP A 19 -2.36 8.22 2.41
N SER A 20 -2.18 9.00 1.32
CA SER A 20 -1.11 8.78 0.35
C SER A 20 0.26 8.76 1.04
N GLY A 21 1.08 7.77 0.71
CA GLY A 21 2.36 7.50 1.37
C GLY A 21 2.27 6.51 2.53
N SER A 22 1.06 6.13 2.97
CA SER A 22 0.90 5.12 4.01
C SER A 22 1.33 3.73 3.52
N LEU A 23 1.90 2.95 4.44
CA LEU A 23 2.26 1.55 4.20
C LEU A 23 1.03 0.66 4.32
N MET A 24 0.76 -0.12 3.28
CA MET A 24 -0.23 -1.19 3.30
C MET A 24 0.41 -2.47 3.81
N VAL A 25 -0.17 -3.08 4.84
CA VAL A 25 0.32 -4.29 5.51
C VAL A 25 -0.76 -5.37 5.56
N GLU A 26 -0.38 -6.59 5.90
CA GLU A 26 -1.32 -7.69 6.19
C GLU A 26 -2.13 -7.42 7.46
N ASP A 27 -3.40 -7.85 7.47
CA ASP A 27 -4.27 -7.77 8.64
C ASP A 27 -4.08 -9.01 9.53
N VAL A 28 -2.91 -9.08 10.18
CA VAL A 28 -2.54 -10.13 11.13
C VAL A 28 -1.95 -9.51 12.39
N SER A 29 -2.16 -10.16 13.53
CA SER A 29 -1.82 -9.58 14.83
C SER A 29 -0.32 -9.57 15.15
N ASN A 30 0.48 -10.43 14.52
CA ASN A 30 1.90 -10.55 14.83
C ASN A 30 2.75 -10.42 13.56
N ASN A 31 3.68 -9.46 13.59
CA ASN A 31 4.62 -9.12 12.53
C ASN A 31 3.99 -9.07 11.11
N PRO A 32 3.05 -8.15 10.85
CA PRO A 32 2.38 -8.07 9.56
C PRO A 32 3.38 -7.70 8.45
N ARG A 33 3.38 -8.46 7.37
CA ARG A 33 4.25 -8.19 6.22
C ARG A 33 3.81 -6.90 5.51
N ALA A 34 4.78 -6.12 5.05
CA ALA A 34 4.55 -5.01 4.15
C ALA A 34 4.13 -5.51 2.75
N VAL A 35 3.08 -4.93 2.19
CA VAL A 35 2.49 -5.37 0.92
C VAL A 35 2.64 -4.32 -0.17
N GLY A 36 2.38 -3.05 0.14
CA GLY A 36 2.47 -1.98 -0.85
C GLY A 36 2.51 -0.58 -0.27
N LEU A 37 2.83 0.38 -1.13
CA LEU A 37 2.84 1.81 -0.81
C LEU A 37 1.67 2.49 -1.50
N LEU A 38 0.76 3.07 -0.72
CA LEU A 38 -0.45 3.72 -1.21
C LEU A 38 -0.08 5.05 -1.87
N PHE A 39 -0.54 5.30 -3.10
CA PHE A 39 -0.23 6.57 -3.79
C PHE A 39 -1.46 7.31 -4.29
N ALA A 40 -2.54 6.61 -4.62
CA ALA A 40 -3.76 7.23 -5.12
C ALA A 40 -5.01 6.44 -4.74
N GLY A 41 -6.13 7.14 -4.69
CA GLY A 41 -7.44 6.50 -4.61
C GLY A 41 -8.60 7.47 -4.69
N SER A 42 -9.78 6.87 -4.72
CA SER A 42 -11.09 7.49 -4.76
C SER A 42 -12.05 6.70 -3.88
N SER A 43 -13.31 7.14 -3.80
CA SER A 43 -14.38 6.44 -3.08
C SER A 43 -14.76 5.05 -3.62
N ARG A 44 -14.07 4.57 -4.67
CA ARG A 44 -14.30 3.27 -5.30
C ARG A 44 -13.04 2.42 -5.44
N THR A 45 -11.89 3.03 -5.64
CA THR A 45 -10.64 2.33 -5.93
C THR A 45 -9.49 2.94 -5.14
N ALA A 46 -8.61 2.10 -4.59
CA ALA A 46 -7.32 2.50 -4.08
C ALA A 46 -6.22 1.79 -4.88
N ILE A 47 -5.08 2.44 -5.00
CA ILE A 47 -3.97 1.97 -5.82
C ILE A 47 -2.69 2.05 -5.00
N ALA A 48 -1.94 0.96 -5.00
CA ALA A 48 -0.65 0.86 -4.34
C ALA A 48 0.40 0.29 -5.30
N ASN A 49 1.65 0.70 -5.10
CA ASN A 49 2.81 0.03 -5.71
C ASN A 49 3.24 -1.14 -4.82
N PRO A 50 3.60 -2.32 -5.37
CA PRO A 50 4.16 -3.40 -4.58
C PRO A 50 5.38 -2.93 -3.77
N ILE A 51 5.45 -3.30 -2.49
CA ILE A 51 6.51 -2.74 -1.62
C ILE A 51 7.91 -3.17 -2.09
N GLY A 52 8.05 -4.38 -2.64
CA GLY A 52 9.32 -4.88 -3.16
C GLY A 52 9.88 -4.00 -4.28
N ASP A 53 9.03 -3.59 -5.23
CA ASP A 53 9.42 -2.71 -6.34
C ASP A 53 9.85 -1.33 -5.83
N VAL A 54 9.14 -0.80 -4.83
CA VAL A 54 9.46 0.49 -4.19
C VAL A 54 10.82 0.42 -3.49
N LEU A 55 11.04 -0.61 -2.67
CA LEU A 55 12.30 -0.79 -1.93
C LEU A 55 13.48 -1.00 -2.88
N SER A 56 13.29 -1.82 -3.93
CA SER A 56 14.31 -2.03 -4.96
C SER A 56 14.66 -0.73 -5.69
N PHE A 57 13.65 0.07 -6.04
CA PHE A 57 13.86 1.35 -6.71
C PHE A 57 14.60 2.35 -5.82
N LEU A 58 14.27 2.40 -4.53
CA LEU A 58 14.88 3.32 -3.57
C LEU A 58 16.21 2.80 -2.98
N ASN A 59 16.62 1.57 -3.31
CA ASN A 59 17.73 0.87 -2.66
C ASN A 59 17.62 0.89 -1.13
N ALA A 60 16.42 0.58 -0.62
CA ALA A 60 16.06 0.66 0.78
C ALA A 60 15.71 -0.72 1.37
N SER A 61 15.69 -0.81 2.70
CA SER A 61 15.23 -1.99 3.44
C SER A 61 14.20 -1.62 4.48
N MET A 62 13.35 -2.60 4.86
CA MET A 62 12.41 -2.43 5.96
C MET A 62 13.15 -2.45 7.30
N VAL A 63 12.69 -1.64 8.25
CA VAL A 63 13.11 -1.71 9.65
C VAL A 63 12.10 -2.52 10.46
N GLY A 64 12.54 -3.15 11.56
CA GLY A 64 11.65 -3.88 12.48
C GLY A 64 11.23 -5.27 11.98
N ASN A 65 12.10 -5.93 11.22
CA ASN A 65 11.90 -7.30 10.71
C ASN A 65 12.19 -8.37 11.77
#